data_AF-A0A6I8VPI4-F1
#
_entry.id   AF-A0A6I8VPI4-F1
#
_cell.length_a   1.000
_cell.length_b   1.000
_cell.length_c   1.000
_cell.angle_alpha   90.00
_cell.angle_beta   90.00
_cell.angle_gamma   90.00
#
_symmetry.space_group_name_H-M   'P 1'
#
loop_
_entity.id
_entity.type
_entity.pdbx_description
1 polymer ?
#
loop_
_entity_poly.entity_id
_entity_poly.type
_entity_poly.pdbx_seq_one_letter_code
_entity_poly.pdbx_strand_id
1 'polypeptide(L)'
;MGYKKSNLILIVIHSRFEFTNANCTTVDRKFGECDYIFLKSANLVLMKRFNGYKPFLYNITINACKFFANTKSSPVVKFFYESVMTFSNMNHSCPYNSHSRFEFTNADCTTLDRKFGECDYIYLKSVNRTYKYLSAKFKLYQLPRFNGYKPFLYNITINACKFFANTKSNPVVKFFYESVMTFSNMNHSCPYNHDIIVDKLPVDFINYRLTKVLPFPEGDYLCEAHWFRSGSRFAVVRIYGTLS
;
A
#
# COMPACT_ATOMS: atom_id res chain seq x y z
N MET A 1 -1.11 -45.33 25.75
CA MET A 1 -1.03 -43.86 25.56
C MET A 1 -1.07 -43.54 24.08
N GLY A 2 -2.26 -43.27 23.53
CA GLY A 2 -2.43 -42.92 22.12
C GLY A 2 -2.52 -41.40 21.96
N TYR A 3 -1.55 -40.80 21.27
CA TYR A 3 -1.59 -39.38 20.92
C TYR A 3 -2.65 -39.13 19.84
N LYS A 4 -3.66 -38.34 20.20
CA LYS A 4 -4.74 -37.88 19.32
C LYS A 4 -4.13 -36.90 18.30
N LYS A 5 -4.10 -37.28 17.01
CA LYS A 5 -3.80 -36.38 15.89
C LYS A 5 -4.85 -35.27 15.88
N SER A 6 -4.47 -34.06 16.26
CA SER A 6 -5.25 -32.85 16.04
C SER A 6 -5.22 -32.54 14.54
N ASN A 7 -6.34 -32.77 13.85
CA ASN A 7 -6.52 -32.32 12.47
C ASN A 7 -6.55 -30.79 12.47
N LEU A 8 -5.41 -30.17 12.13
CA LEU A 8 -5.35 -28.76 11.78
C LEU A 8 -6.08 -28.60 10.43
N ILE A 9 -7.32 -28.12 10.46
CA ILE A 9 -8.02 -27.68 9.24
C ILE A 9 -7.27 -26.46 8.73
N LEU A 10 -6.35 -26.67 7.80
CA LEU A 10 -5.71 -25.60 7.05
C LEU A 10 -6.76 -25.05 6.08
N ILE A 11 -7.48 -24.00 6.50
CA ILE A 11 -8.33 -23.24 5.58
C ILE A 11 -7.38 -22.52 4.61
N VAL A 12 -7.05 -23.17 3.49
CA VAL A 12 -6.38 -22.50 2.38
C VAL A 12 -7.44 -21.69 1.68
N ILE A 13 -7.61 -20.42 2.11
CA ILE A 13 -8.37 -19.43 1.36
C ILE A 13 -7.62 -19.25 0.03
N HIS A 14 -8.12 -19.89 -1.03
CA HIS A 14 -7.68 -19.62 -2.39
C HIS A 14 -8.34 -18.32 -2.82
N SER A 15 -7.68 -17.20 -2.54
CA SER A 15 -8.06 -15.93 -3.14
C SER A 15 -7.72 -15.95 -4.63
N ARG A 16 -8.73 -15.66 -5.45
CA ARG A 16 -8.69 -15.55 -6.90
C ARG A 16 -8.79 -14.08 -7.27
N PHE A 17 -7.81 -13.60 -8.02
CA PHE A 17 -7.85 -12.27 -8.62
C PHE A 17 -8.51 -12.37 -9.99
N GLU A 18 -9.40 -11.43 -10.32
CA GLU A 18 -10.05 -11.34 -11.63
C GLU A 18 -10.03 -9.88 -12.12
N PHE A 19 -9.64 -9.66 -13.38
CA PHE A 19 -9.76 -8.33 -13.99
C PHE A 19 -11.22 -8.07 -14.35
N THR A 20 -11.76 -6.95 -13.89
CA THR A 20 -13.16 -6.59 -14.15
C THR A 20 -13.30 -5.60 -15.29
N ASN A 21 -12.38 -4.64 -15.41
CA ASN A 21 -12.35 -3.68 -16.51
C ASN A 21 -10.98 -2.98 -16.59
N ALA A 22 -10.59 -2.46 -17.75
CA ALA A 22 -9.46 -1.55 -17.91
C ALA A 22 -9.77 -0.46 -18.94
N ASN A 23 -9.59 0.81 -18.56
CA ASN A 23 -9.85 1.97 -19.41
C ASN A 23 -8.60 2.85 -19.52
N CYS A 24 -8.32 3.36 -20.72
CA CYS A 24 -7.28 4.36 -20.97
C CYS A 24 -7.91 5.59 -21.62
N THR A 25 -7.63 6.78 -21.09
CA THR A 25 -8.10 8.05 -21.65
C THR A 25 -6.90 8.96 -21.92
N THR A 26 -6.73 9.40 -23.17
CA THR A 26 -5.77 10.45 -23.54
C THR A 26 -6.40 11.82 -23.33
N VAL A 27 -5.66 12.73 -22.69
CA VAL A 27 -6.19 14.02 -22.23
C VAL A 27 -5.92 15.16 -23.23
N ASP A 28 -5.04 14.95 -24.22
CA ASP A 28 -4.74 15.92 -25.27
C ASP A 28 -4.81 15.32 -26.68
N ARG A 29 -5.64 15.91 -27.56
CA ARG A 29 -5.84 15.52 -28.98
C ARG A 29 -5.21 16.48 -30.00
N LYS A 30 -4.64 17.60 -29.56
CA LYS A 30 -3.98 18.55 -30.45
C LYS A 30 -2.50 18.53 -30.16
N PHE A 31 -1.69 17.85 -30.96
CA PHE A 31 -0.30 18.25 -31.20
C PHE A 31 0.23 17.43 -32.38
N GLY A 32 0.59 18.13 -33.46
CA GLY A 32 1.35 17.57 -34.59
C GLY A 32 2.75 17.15 -34.15
N GLU A 33 3.31 16.20 -34.89
CA GLU A 33 4.70 15.69 -34.81
C GLU A 33 5.31 15.63 -33.40
N CYS A 34 5.09 14.50 -32.73
CA CYS A 34 5.80 14.15 -31.51
C CYS A 34 7.08 13.39 -31.85
N ASP A 35 8.14 14.09 -32.22
CA ASP A 35 9.48 13.55 -32.04
C ASP A 35 9.74 13.48 -30.51
N TYR A 36 9.70 12.24 -30.00
CA TYR A 36 10.06 11.80 -28.64
C TYR A 36 9.10 12.23 -27.49
N ILE A 37 8.27 11.28 -27.02
CA ILE A 37 7.48 11.42 -25.80
C ILE A 37 8.39 11.14 -24.59
N PHE A 38 9.01 12.17 -24.04
CA PHE A 38 9.75 12.04 -22.78
C PHE A 38 8.77 11.88 -21.61
N LEU A 39 8.54 10.64 -21.19
CA LEU A 39 7.83 10.35 -19.94
C LEU A 39 8.64 10.91 -18.77
N LYS A 40 8.18 12.00 -18.16
CA LYS A 40 8.89 12.66 -17.05
C LYS A 40 8.43 12.16 -15.70
N SER A 41 7.13 12.06 -15.47
CA SER A 41 6.57 11.65 -14.19
C SER A 41 5.31 10.81 -14.34
N ALA A 42 5.08 9.99 -13.34
CA ALA A 42 3.88 9.19 -13.20
C ALA A 42 3.36 9.32 -11.76
N ASN A 43 2.05 9.42 -11.61
CA ASN A 43 1.39 9.33 -10.31
C ASN A 43 0.58 8.04 -10.27
N LEU A 44 0.80 7.23 -9.25
CA LEU A 44 0.12 5.97 -9.02
C LEU A 44 -0.79 6.10 -7.80
N VAL A 45 -2.07 5.83 -8.01
CA VAL A 45 -3.09 5.81 -6.97
C VAL A 45 -3.70 4.42 -6.94
N LEU A 46 -3.56 3.74 -5.82
CA LEU A 46 -4.31 2.51 -5.58
C LEU A 46 -5.55 2.87 -4.77
N MET A 47 -6.69 2.29 -5.11
CA MET A 47 -7.96 2.51 -4.45
C MET A 47 -8.64 1.17 -4.17
N LYS A 48 -9.40 1.10 -3.08
CA LYS A 48 -10.25 -0.05 -2.76
C LYS A 48 -11.69 0.42 -2.74
N ARG A 49 -12.61 -0.37 -3.32
CA ARG A 49 -14.04 -0.12 -3.24
C ARG A 49 -14.54 -0.49 -1.86
N PHE A 50 -15.24 0.46 -1.23
CA PHE A 50 -15.89 0.25 0.05
C PHE A 50 -17.39 0.11 -0.17
N ASN A 51 -17.95 -0.97 0.39
CA ASN A 51 -19.38 -1.20 0.56
C ASN A 51 -19.61 -1.43 2.06
N GLY A 52 -19.84 -0.36 2.83
CA GLY A 52 -20.05 -0.42 4.28
C GLY A 52 -18.77 -0.31 5.13
N TYR A 53 -18.89 -0.61 6.43
CA TYR A 53 -17.79 -0.49 7.39
C TYR A 53 -16.95 -1.77 7.40
N LYS A 54 -15.84 -1.79 6.65
CA LYS A 54 -14.76 -2.78 6.81
C LYS A 54 -13.52 -2.06 7.34
N PRO A 55 -12.98 -2.44 8.53
CA PRO A 55 -11.79 -1.80 9.06
C PRO A 55 -10.60 -1.96 8.10
N PHE A 56 -9.76 -0.93 8.13
CA PHE A 56 -8.89 -0.47 7.04
C PHE A 56 -7.45 -0.99 7.11
N LEU A 57 -7.12 -1.91 8.02
CA LEU A 57 -5.73 -2.32 8.23
C LEU A 57 -5.62 -3.82 8.45
N TYR A 58 -4.57 -4.41 7.88
CA TYR A 58 -4.11 -5.74 8.22
C TYR A 58 -4.12 -5.91 9.75
N ASN A 59 -4.86 -6.87 10.28
CA ASN A 59 -4.77 -7.21 11.70
C ASN A 59 -3.48 -8.00 11.94
N ILE A 60 -2.35 -7.28 12.01
CA ILE A 60 -1.02 -7.86 12.15
C ILE A 60 -0.49 -7.56 13.56
N THR A 61 -0.28 -8.61 14.34
CA THR A 61 0.46 -8.55 15.61
C THR A 61 1.80 -9.26 15.40
N ILE A 62 2.92 -8.56 15.66
CA ILE A 62 4.27 -9.07 15.40
C ILE A 62 5.18 -8.68 16.55
N ASN A 63 6.04 -9.62 16.97
CA ASN A 63 7.16 -9.30 17.83
C ASN A 63 8.23 -8.57 17.00
N ALA A 64 8.45 -7.29 17.29
CA ALA A 64 9.40 -6.44 16.57
C ALA A 64 10.81 -7.03 16.54
N CYS A 65 11.31 -7.56 17.67
CA CYS A 65 12.65 -8.16 17.74
C CYS A 65 12.78 -9.40 16.85
N LYS A 66 11.76 -10.24 16.82
CA LYS A 66 11.72 -11.42 15.92
C LYS A 66 11.68 -11.01 14.45
N PHE A 67 10.98 -9.93 14.14
CA PHE A 67 10.93 -9.37 12.79
C PHE A 67 12.26 -8.73 12.37
N PHE A 68 12.93 -7.98 13.24
CA PHE A 68 14.24 -7.40 12.90
C PHE A 68 15.35 -8.45 12.80
N ALA A 69 15.31 -9.49 13.64
CA ALA A 69 16.22 -10.63 13.52
C ALA A 69 15.99 -11.43 12.22
N ASN A 70 14.75 -11.50 11.74
CA ASN A 70 14.40 -12.13 10.47
C ASN A 70 13.27 -11.36 9.77
N THR A 71 13.64 -10.41 8.91
CA THR A 71 12.69 -9.54 8.19
C THR A 71 11.82 -10.30 7.20
N LYS A 72 12.16 -11.56 6.87
CA LYS A 72 11.31 -12.43 6.04
C LYS A 72 10.13 -13.03 6.80
N SER A 73 10.05 -12.83 8.12
CA SER A 73 8.98 -13.38 8.96
C SER A 73 7.58 -12.86 8.62
N SER A 74 7.47 -11.66 8.05
CA SER A 74 6.22 -11.15 7.50
C SER A 74 6.48 -10.29 6.26
N PRO A 75 6.12 -10.78 5.06
CA PRO A 75 6.30 -10.03 3.81
C PRO A 75 5.58 -8.68 3.82
N VAL A 76 4.38 -8.62 4.39
CA VAL A 76 3.60 -7.37 4.51
C VAL A 76 4.36 -6.34 5.33
N VAL A 77 4.88 -6.77 6.49
CA VAL A 77 5.59 -5.87 7.41
C VAL A 77 6.92 -5.46 6.81
N LYS A 78 7.62 -6.37 6.13
CA LYS A 78 8.84 -6.06 5.38
C LYS A 78 8.60 -5.00 4.32
N PHE A 79 7.54 -5.12 3.56
CA PHE A 79 7.18 -4.13 2.53
C PHE A 79 6.92 -2.74 3.13
N PHE A 80 6.17 -2.66 4.24
CA PHE A 80 5.96 -1.39 4.95
C PHE A 80 7.26 -0.87 5.59
N TYR A 81 8.05 -1.73 6.21
CA TYR A 81 9.33 -1.38 6.82
C TYR A 81 10.32 -0.82 5.80
N GLU A 82 10.49 -1.46 4.64
CA GLU A 82 11.33 -0.96 3.55
C GLU A 82 10.83 0.38 3.02
N SER A 83 9.51 0.57 2.96
CA SER A 83 8.93 1.87 2.58
C SER A 83 9.29 2.95 3.60
N VAL A 84 9.24 2.65 4.91
CA VAL A 84 9.48 3.60 6.01
C VAL A 84 10.95 3.89 6.26
N MET A 85 11.82 2.92 6.01
CA MET A 85 13.27 3.03 6.22
C MET A 85 13.94 4.03 5.28
N THR A 86 13.36 4.31 4.12
CA THR A 86 13.90 5.32 3.21
C THR A 86 13.88 6.75 3.76
N PHE A 87 13.07 7.01 4.80
CA PHE A 87 12.92 8.33 5.42
C PHE A 87 13.10 8.29 6.94
N SER A 88 13.60 7.18 7.49
CA SER A 88 13.80 7.03 8.93
C SER A 88 15.16 6.39 9.24
N ASN A 89 15.64 6.62 10.45
CA ASN A 89 16.86 6.03 11.00
C ASN A 89 16.59 4.68 11.70
N MET A 90 15.54 3.95 11.32
CA MET A 90 15.10 2.73 12.00
C MET A 90 16.00 1.49 11.74
N ASN A 91 17.17 1.67 11.13
CA ASN A 91 18.10 0.60 10.78
C ASN A 91 18.99 0.20 11.97
N HIS A 92 18.38 -0.44 12.97
CA HIS A 92 19.06 -0.86 14.19
C HIS A 92 18.75 -2.32 14.53
N SER A 93 19.77 -3.01 15.05
CA SER A 93 19.70 -4.40 15.49
C SER A 93 19.12 -4.49 16.90
N CYS A 94 18.31 -5.53 17.16
CA CYS A 94 17.88 -5.85 18.51
C CYS A 94 18.99 -6.56 19.31
N PRO A 95 19.06 -6.38 20.64
CA PRO A 95 18.19 -5.55 21.48
C PRO A 95 18.50 -4.05 21.35
N TYR A 96 17.46 -3.22 21.39
CA TYR A 96 17.62 -1.77 21.37
C TYR A 96 18.22 -1.29 22.69
N ASN A 97 19.51 -0.96 22.69
CA ASN A 97 20.12 -0.19 23.77
C ASN A 97 19.99 1.31 23.47
N SER A 98 18.75 1.78 23.34
CA SER A 98 18.47 3.22 23.26
C SER A 98 18.23 3.75 24.67
N HIS A 99 19.14 4.58 25.17
CA HIS A 99 18.92 5.36 26.40
C HIS A 99 17.84 6.46 26.22
N SER A 100 17.24 6.55 25.04
CA SER A 100 16.10 7.40 24.74
C SER A 100 14.83 6.81 25.35
N ARG A 101 14.43 7.36 26.50
CA ARG A 101 13.18 7.01 27.15
C ARG A 101 12.03 7.78 26.48
N PHE A 102 11.15 7.08 25.79
CA PHE A 102 9.90 7.66 25.32
C PHE A 102 8.96 7.85 26.51
N GLU A 103 8.61 9.09 26.82
CA GLU A 103 7.61 9.43 27.85
C GLU A 103 6.47 10.23 27.21
N PHE A 104 5.23 9.80 27.45
CA PHE A 104 4.06 10.60 27.11
C PHE A 104 4.07 11.89 27.94
N THR A 105 4.13 13.04 27.28
CA THR A 105 4.11 14.36 27.93
C THR A 105 2.70 14.88 28.12
N ASN A 106 1.84 14.70 27.13
CA ASN A 106 0.44 15.07 27.17
C ASN A 106 -0.38 14.23 26.16
N ALA A 107 -1.69 14.15 26.36
CA ALA A 107 -2.63 13.55 25.43
C ALA A 107 -3.94 14.35 25.48
N ASP A 108 -4.31 14.90 24.33
CA ASP A 108 -5.56 15.67 24.16
C ASP A 108 -6.32 15.13 22.95
N CYS A 109 -7.64 15.22 22.98
CA CYS A 109 -8.50 14.81 21.90
C CYS A 109 -9.58 15.86 21.65
N THR A 110 -9.50 16.47 20.46
CA THR A 110 -10.52 17.40 19.98
C THR A 110 -11.38 16.71 18.94
N THR A 111 -12.70 16.83 19.10
CA THR A 111 -13.68 16.32 18.15
C THR A 111 -14.08 17.44 17.21
N LEU A 112 -13.76 17.32 15.92
CA LEU A 112 -14.08 18.31 14.89
C LEU A 112 -15.56 18.30 14.49
N ASP A 113 -16.18 17.12 14.44
CA ASP A 113 -17.59 16.95 14.10
C ASP A 113 -18.29 16.08 15.15
N ARG A 114 -19.01 16.72 16.08
CA ARG A 114 -19.74 16.05 17.17
C ARG A 114 -20.93 15.22 16.68
N LYS A 115 -21.37 15.38 15.43
CA LYS A 115 -22.42 14.53 14.84
C LYS A 115 -21.89 13.15 14.45
N PHE A 116 -20.60 13.07 14.18
CA PHE A 116 -19.92 11.85 13.72
C PHE A 116 -19.49 10.96 14.90
N GLY A 117 -18.99 11.58 15.96
CA GLY A 117 -18.57 10.91 17.18
C GLY A 117 -18.11 11.91 18.22
N GLU A 118 -17.73 11.42 19.39
CA GLU A 118 -17.15 12.22 20.47
C GLU A 118 -16.01 11.46 21.15
N CYS A 119 -15.01 12.20 21.61
CA CYS A 119 -14.03 11.65 22.53
C CYS A 119 -14.65 11.48 23.92
N ASP A 120 -14.81 10.24 24.37
CA ASP A 120 -15.39 9.90 25.67
C ASP A 120 -14.37 10.16 26.79
N TYR A 121 -13.17 9.61 26.64
CA TYR A 121 -12.05 9.93 27.52
C TYR A 121 -10.73 9.79 26.78
N ILE A 122 -9.74 10.60 27.17
CA ILE A 122 -8.34 10.41 26.86
C ILE A 122 -7.53 10.84 28.08
N TYR A 123 -6.66 9.97 28.58
CA TYR A 123 -5.81 10.30 29.72
C TYR A 123 -4.56 9.45 29.77
N LEU A 124 -3.53 10.00 30.41
CA LEU A 124 -2.31 9.31 30.76
C LEU A 124 -2.38 8.90 32.23
N LYS A 125 -2.07 7.65 32.54
CA LYS A 125 -1.98 7.18 33.93
C LYS A 125 -0.64 6.49 34.17
N SER A 126 0.02 6.91 35.25
CA SER A 126 1.23 6.25 35.76
C SER A 126 0.82 5.29 36.86
N VAL A 127 0.99 3.99 36.65
CA VAL A 127 0.74 2.98 37.71
C VAL A 127 1.97 2.82 38.59
N ASN A 128 3.17 2.86 38.00
CA ASN A 128 4.43 2.84 38.73
C ASN A 128 5.53 3.59 37.94
N ARG A 129 6.78 3.60 38.45
CA ARG A 129 7.91 4.31 37.81
C ARG A 129 8.21 3.84 36.38
N THR A 130 7.83 2.62 36.00
CA THR A 130 8.13 2.01 34.69
C THR A 130 6.90 1.81 33.81
N TYR A 131 5.70 1.85 34.37
CA TYR A 131 4.43 1.58 33.71
C TYR A 131 3.55 2.83 33.72
N LYS A 132 3.66 3.60 32.65
CA LYS A 132 2.74 4.66 32.25
C LYS A 132 1.95 4.16 31.04
N TYR A 133 0.64 4.40 31.01
CA TYR A 133 -0.19 4.02 29.86
C TYR A 133 -1.11 5.16 29.44
N LEU A 134 -1.40 5.20 28.15
CA LEU A 134 -2.43 6.04 27.55
C LEU A 134 -3.71 5.23 27.44
N SER A 135 -4.82 5.78 27.95
CA SER A 135 -6.15 5.22 27.72
C SER A 135 -6.98 6.24 26.97
N ALA A 136 -7.63 5.80 25.89
CA ALA A 136 -8.51 6.64 25.11
C ALA A 136 -9.73 5.83 24.67
N LYS A 137 -10.89 6.49 24.62
CA LYS A 137 -12.13 5.94 24.08
C LYS A 137 -12.82 6.99 23.25
N PHE A 138 -13.17 6.61 22.03
CA PHE A 138 -13.90 7.43 21.08
C PHE A 138 -15.25 6.76 20.81
N LYS A 139 -16.35 7.47 21.08
CA LYS A 139 -17.70 7.02 20.74
C LYS A 139 -18.00 7.47 19.32
N LEU A 140 -18.41 6.53 18.47
CA LEU A 140 -18.86 6.80 17.11
C LEU A 140 -20.39 6.82 17.10
N TYR A 141 -20.98 7.97 16.76
CA TYR A 141 -22.44 8.14 16.67
C TYR A 141 -22.98 7.79 15.30
N GLN A 142 -22.22 8.13 14.26
CA GLN A 142 -22.52 7.75 12.90
C GLN A 142 -21.31 7.04 12.32
N LEU A 143 -21.50 5.78 11.94
CA LEU A 143 -20.53 5.10 11.13
C LEU A 143 -20.59 5.71 9.73
N PRO A 144 -19.48 6.22 9.18
CA PRO A 144 -19.47 6.73 7.82
C PRO A 144 -19.81 5.57 6.89
N ARG A 145 -20.94 5.68 6.18
CA ARG A 145 -21.20 4.80 5.03
C ARG A 145 -20.31 5.28 3.89
N PHE A 146 -19.14 4.69 3.80
CA PHE A 146 -18.28 4.88 2.65
C PHE A 146 -18.77 3.97 1.52
N ASN A 147 -19.30 4.59 0.47
CA ASN A 147 -19.60 3.94 -0.80
C ASN A 147 -18.56 4.41 -1.84
N GLY A 148 -18.07 3.47 -2.65
CA GLY A 148 -17.21 3.76 -3.80
C GLY A 148 -15.71 3.54 -3.56
N TYR A 149 -14.90 3.85 -4.56
CA TYR A 149 -13.45 3.73 -4.50
C TYR A 149 -12.87 4.85 -3.62
N LYS A 150 -12.07 4.48 -2.62
CA LYS A 150 -11.30 5.42 -1.81
C LYS A 150 -9.81 5.12 -1.90
N PRO A 151 -8.93 6.13 -1.77
CA PRO A 151 -7.50 5.92 -1.76
C PRO A 151 -7.12 4.81 -0.78
N PHE A 152 -6.46 3.79 -1.29
CA PHE A 152 -5.91 2.67 -0.56
C PHE A 152 -4.42 2.92 -0.37
N LEU A 153 -4.05 3.41 0.81
CA LEU A 153 -2.69 3.60 1.37
C LEU A 153 -1.70 4.47 0.57
N TYR A 154 -1.76 4.53 -0.77
CA TYR A 154 -0.70 5.08 -1.61
C TYR A 154 -1.25 6.05 -2.66
N ASN A 155 -0.83 7.30 -2.53
CA ASN A 155 -0.87 8.31 -3.58
C ASN A 155 0.58 8.76 -3.80
N ILE A 156 1.25 8.18 -4.80
CA ILE A 156 2.69 8.33 -4.98
C ILE A 156 2.95 8.96 -6.34
N THR A 157 3.64 10.09 -6.35
CA THR A 157 4.18 10.71 -7.58
C THR A 157 5.68 10.44 -7.67
N ILE A 158 6.12 9.87 -8.80
CA ILE A 158 7.53 9.62 -9.08
C ILE A 158 7.96 10.27 -10.39
N ASN A 159 9.25 10.60 -10.49
CA ASN A 159 9.91 10.84 -11.76
C ASN A 159 10.24 9.48 -12.40
N ALA A 160 9.64 9.20 -13.56
CA ALA A 160 9.71 7.88 -14.19
C ALA A 160 11.16 7.51 -14.55
N CYS A 161 11.91 8.43 -15.14
CA CYS A 161 13.30 8.17 -15.53
C CYS A 161 14.23 7.97 -14.34
N LYS A 162 14.05 8.75 -13.26
CA LYS A 162 14.80 8.55 -12.02
C LYS A 162 14.49 7.19 -11.38
N PHE A 163 13.23 6.75 -11.47
CA PHE A 163 12.83 5.44 -11.00
C PHE A 163 13.40 4.30 -11.86
N PHE A 164 13.39 4.40 -13.19
CA PHE A 164 13.99 3.36 -14.03
C PHE A 164 15.52 3.26 -13.86
N ALA A 165 16.19 4.39 -13.63
CA ALA A 165 17.62 4.40 -13.28
C ALA A 165 17.90 3.74 -11.92
N ASN A 166 16.97 3.85 -10.96
CA ASN A 166 17.07 3.21 -9.66
C ASN A 166 15.69 2.73 -9.17
N THR A 167 15.32 1.52 -9.57
CA THR A 167 14.00 0.93 -9.24
C THR A 167 13.83 0.62 -7.76
N LYS A 168 14.92 0.64 -6.98
CA LYS A 168 14.87 0.46 -5.51
C LYS A 168 14.45 1.73 -4.77
N SER A 169 14.35 2.87 -5.47
CA SER A 169 14.00 4.17 -4.86
C SER A 169 12.59 4.21 -4.26
N ASN A 170 11.66 3.40 -4.75
CA ASN A 170 10.31 3.31 -4.21
C ASN A 170 9.81 1.86 -4.23
N PRO A 171 9.80 1.17 -3.08
CA PRO A 171 9.37 -0.24 -2.98
C PRO A 171 7.95 -0.48 -3.48
N VAL A 172 7.05 0.49 -3.29
CA VAL A 172 5.65 0.40 -3.72
C VAL A 172 5.56 0.42 -5.24
N VAL A 173 6.16 1.42 -5.89
CA VAL A 173 6.18 1.50 -7.35
C VAL A 173 6.92 0.29 -7.93
N LYS A 174 8.01 -0.15 -7.30
CA LYS A 174 8.74 -1.36 -7.70
C LYS A 174 7.85 -2.59 -7.73
N PHE A 175 7.00 -2.78 -6.72
CA PHE A 175 6.08 -3.91 -6.70
C PHE A 175 5.11 -3.89 -7.90
N PHE A 176 4.53 -2.73 -8.23
CA PHE A 176 3.64 -2.61 -9.39
C PHE A 176 4.39 -2.73 -10.72
N TYR A 177 5.56 -2.11 -10.84
CA TYR A 177 6.43 -2.21 -12.00
C TYR A 177 6.80 -3.66 -12.31
N GLU A 178 7.31 -4.41 -11.32
CA GLU A 178 7.63 -5.84 -11.48
C GLU A 178 6.41 -6.71 -11.79
N SER A 179 5.20 -6.27 -11.46
CA SER A 179 3.98 -7.01 -11.77
C SER A 179 3.57 -6.90 -13.23
N VAL A 180 4.11 -5.92 -13.98
CA VAL A 180 3.79 -5.70 -15.40
C VAL A 180 5.01 -5.81 -16.31
N MET A 181 6.22 -5.59 -15.78
CA MET A 181 7.42 -5.40 -16.61
C MET A 181 7.77 -6.62 -17.46
N THR A 182 7.55 -7.83 -16.94
CA THR A 182 7.81 -9.10 -17.66
C THR A 182 6.92 -9.30 -18.88
N PHE A 183 5.80 -8.61 -18.93
CA PHE A 183 4.81 -8.65 -20.01
C PHE A 183 4.79 -7.33 -20.78
N SER A 184 5.83 -6.51 -20.64
CA SER A 184 5.90 -5.20 -21.26
C SER A 184 7.26 -4.96 -21.92
N ASN A 185 7.31 -4.03 -22.86
CA ASN A 185 8.56 -3.52 -23.41
C ASN A 185 9.19 -2.39 -22.58
N MET A 186 8.70 -2.13 -21.36
CA MET A 186 9.19 -1.05 -20.49
C MET A 186 10.51 -1.34 -19.77
N ASN A 187 11.23 -2.40 -20.13
CA ASN A 187 12.43 -2.84 -19.42
C ASN A 187 13.71 -2.16 -19.92
N HIS A 188 13.66 -0.87 -20.24
CA HIS A 188 14.84 -0.12 -20.68
C HIS A 188 14.95 1.21 -19.95
N SER A 189 16.16 1.75 -19.92
CA SER A 189 16.45 3.09 -19.41
C SER A 189 15.81 4.15 -20.31
N CYS A 190 15.33 5.24 -19.71
CA CYS A 190 14.90 6.42 -20.48
C CYS A 190 16.01 6.89 -21.45
N PRO A 191 15.66 7.46 -22.62
CA PRO A 191 14.31 7.88 -23.03
C PRO A 191 13.45 6.78 -23.67
N TYR A 192 12.13 6.91 -23.52
CA TYR A 192 11.13 6.09 -24.22
C TYR A 192 10.82 6.75 -25.56
N ASN A 193 11.26 6.12 -26.65
CA ASN A 193 11.10 6.58 -28.03
C ASN A 193 10.26 5.62 -28.89
N HIS A 194 9.60 4.66 -28.25
CA HIS A 194 8.77 3.66 -28.87
C HIS A 194 7.49 3.46 -28.05
N ASP A 195 6.51 2.81 -28.66
CA ASP A 195 5.24 2.53 -28.02
C ASP A 195 5.43 1.71 -26.76
N ILE A 196 4.73 2.07 -25.68
CA ILE A 196 4.70 1.29 -24.45
C ILE A 196 3.60 0.25 -24.59
N ILE A 197 3.99 -1.02 -24.60
CA ILE A 197 3.09 -2.16 -24.81
C ILE A 197 3.14 -3.04 -23.57
N VAL A 198 1.96 -3.44 -23.09
CA VAL A 198 1.78 -4.55 -22.16
C VAL A 198 0.99 -5.62 -22.90
N ASP A 199 1.62 -6.75 -23.19
CA ASP A 199 1.02 -7.84 -23.96
C ASP A 199 0.80 -9.08 -23.09
N LYS A 200 -0.43 -9.62 -23.15
CA LYS A 200 -0.83 -10.90 -22.52
C LYS A 200 -0.44 -11.05 -21.04
N LEU A 201 -0.65 -10.01 -20.23
CA LEU A 201 -0.47 -10.09 -18.77
C LEU A 201 -1.48 -11.09 -18.15
N PRO A 202 -1.03 -12.26 -17.65
CA PRO A 202 -1.93 -13.31 -17.21
C PRO A 202 -2.46 -13.02 -15.80
N VAL A 203 -3.74 -13.33 -15.60
CA VAL A 203 -4.44 -13.14 -14.33
C VAL A 203 -3.76 -13.92 -13.20
N ASP A 204 -3.33 -15.16 -13.45
CA ASP A 204 -2.69 -15.99 -12.42
C ASP A 204 -1.38 -15.39 -11.90
N PHE A 205 -0.62 -14.70 -12.77
CA PHE A 205 0.60 -14.01 -12.36
C PHE A 205 0.29 -12.85 -11.43
N ILE A 206 -0.72 -12.03 -11.77
CA ILE A 206 -1.17 -10.95 -10.91
C ILE A 206 -1.78 -11.48 -9.62
N ASN A 207 -2.54 -12.58 -9.68
CA ASN A 207 -3.07 -13.25 -8.51
C ASN A 207 -1.95 -13.69 -7.57
N TYR A 208 -0.88 -14.31 -8.09
CA TYR A 208 0.29 -14.67 -7.30
C TYR A 208 0.96 -13.45 -6.64
N ARG A 209 1.12 -12.35 -7.38
CA ARG A 209 1.69 -11.09 -6.84
C ARG A 209 0.83 -10.54 -5.70
N LEU A 210 -0.50 -10.53 -5.86
CA LEU A 210 -1.44 -9.94 -4.90
C LEU A 210 -1.86 -10.89 -3.76
N THR A 211 -1.56 -12.18 -3.81
CA THR A 211 -1.91 -13.14 -2.75
C THR A 211 -0.71 -13.74 -2.04
N LYS A 212 0.42 -13.94 -2.73
CA LYS A 212 1.61 -14.62 -2.20
C LYS A 212 2.77 -13.67 -1.94
N VAL A 213 3.01 -12.71 -2.84
CA VAL A 213 4.13 -11.77 -2.70
C VAL A 213 3.77 -10.66 -1.72
N LEU A 214 2.68 -9.95 -1.99
CA LEU A 214 2.11 -8.96 -1.08
C LEU A 214 0.62 -9.28 -0.93
N PRO A 215 0.21 -10.00 0.13
CA PRO A 215 -1.14 -10.53 0.27
C PRO A 215 -2.13 -9.40 0.52
N PHE A 216 -2.83 -8.94 -0.50
CA PHE A 216 -3.87 -7.94 -0.36
C PHE A 216 -5.12 -8.56 0.27
N PRO A 217 -5.88 -7.79 1.07
CA PRO A 217 -7.16 -8.28 1.59
C PRO A 217 -8.21 -8.40 0.47
N GLU A 218 -9.14 -9.33 0.59
CA GLU A 218 -10.23 -9.48 -0.39
C GLU A 218 -11.04 -8.19 -0.57
N GLY A 219 -11.48 -7.93 -1.81
CA GLY A 219 -12.33 -6.82 -2.21
C GLY A 219 -12.08 -6.35 -3.64
N ASP A 220 -12.80 -5.30 -4.06
CA ASP A 220 -12.60 -4.68 -5.37
C ASP A 220 -11.56 -3.56 -5.28
N TYR A 221 -10.67 -3.53 -6.26
CA TYR A 221 -9.56 -2.61 -6.35
C TYR A 221 -9.61 -1.81 -7.67
N LEU A 222 -9.14 -0.56 -7.60
CA LEU A 222 -8.89 0.29 -8.75
C LEU A 222 -7.45 0.77 -8.65
N CYS A 223 -6.64 0.43 -9.65
CA CYS A 223 -5.32 1.00 -9.87
C CYS A 223 -5.43 2.10 -10.91
N GLU A 224 -5.18 3.35 -10.52
CA GLU A 224 -5.20 4.51 -11.40
C GLU A 224 -3.77 5.06 -11.56
N ALA A 225 -3.28 5.10 -12.80
CA ALA A 225 -1.99 5.65 -13.16
C ALA A 225 -2.17 6.89 -14.04
N HIS A 226 -1.65 8.02 -13.57
CA HIS A 226 -1.62 9.27 -14.33
C HIS A 226 -0.22 9.48 -14.91
N TRP A 227 -0.16 9.68 -16.22
CA TRP A 227 1.09 9.87 -16.95
C TRP A 227 1.26 11.33 -17.35
N PHE A 228 2.46 11.88 -17.10
CA PHE A 228 2.76 13.29 -17.32
C PHE A 228 3.93 13.47 -18.28
N ARG A 229 3.78 14.42 -19.21
CA ARG A 229 4.80 14.92 -20.13
C ARG A 229 5.02 16.39 -19.82
N SER A 230 6.25 16.77 -19.47
CA SER A 230 6.62 18.17 -19.18
C SER A 230 5.68 18.91 -18.22
N GLY A 231 5.09 18.21 -17.24
CA GLY A 231 4.17 18.76 -16.26
C GLY A 231 2.68 18.65 -16.64
N SER A 232 2.36 18.42 -17.91
CA SER A 232 0.99 18.22 -18.39
C SER A 232 0.62 16.73 -18.38
N ARG A 233 -0.56 16.41 -17.87
CA ARG A 233 -1.09 15.04 -17.86
C ARG A 233 -1.59 14.68 -19.26
N PHE A 234 -1.02 13.63 -19.87
CA PHE A 234 -1.38 13.23 -21.24
C PHE A 234 -2.21 11.94 -21.29
N ALA A 235 -2.09 11.05 -20.30
CA ALA A 235 -2.86 9.81 -20.24
C ALA A 235 -3.25 9.46 -18.81
N VAL A 236 -4.40 8.81 -18.67
CA VAL A 236 -4.87 8.18 -17.43
C VAL A 236 -5.27 6.75 -17.73
N VAL A 237 -4.67 5.81 -17.01
CA VAL A 237 -4.97 4.38 -17.10
C VAL A 237 -5.67 3.96 -15.82
N ARG A 238 -6.82 3.32 -15.95
CA ARG A 238 -7.60 2.78 -14.83
C ARG A 238 -7.78 1.29 -15.02
N ILE A 239 -7.32 0.50 -14.05
CA ILE A 239 -7.44 -0.94 -14.05
C ILE A 239 -8.28 -1.34 -12.84
N TYR A 240 -9.37 -2.05 -13.09
CA TYR A 240 -10.29 -2.56 -12.09
C TYR A 240 -10.08 -4.06 -11.95
N GLY A 241 -10.02 -4.54 -10.72
CA GLY A 241 -9.91 -5.97 -10.43
C GLY A 241 -10.50 -6.33 -9.08
N THR A 242 -10.94 -7.57 -8.95
CA THR A 242 -11.54 -8.10 -7.73
C THR A 242 -10.66 -9.22 -7.20
N LEU A 243 -10.39 -9.20 -5.90
CA LEU A 243 -9.73 -10.29 -5.19
C LEU A 243 -10.75 -10.94 -4.26
N SER A 244 -11.12 -12.19 -4.53
CA SER A 244 -12.16 -12.94 -3.80
C SER A 244 -11.68 -14.31 -3.38
#